data_AF-A0A944X7U5-F1
#
_entry.id   AF-A0A944X7U5-F1
#
_cell.length_a   1.000
_cell.length_b   1.000
_cell.length_c   1.000
_cell.angle_alpha   90.00
_cell.angle_beta   90.00
_cell.angle_gamma   90.00
#
_symmetry.space_group_name_H-M   'P 1'
#
loop_
_entity.id
_entity.type
_entity.pdbx_description
1 polymer ?
#
loop_
_entity_poly.entity_id
_entity_poly.type
_entity_poly.pdbx_seq_one_letter_code
_entity_poly.pdbx_strand_id
1 'polypeptide(L)'
;MRKISVTEAQAGDVIGEPITNDEGRVLLPKGAKLSPAVLSRLAGWGVESIEVEGEDPDAAEDESPAGEVDLDHRFGEWEDDELMMAIKQIARRHLSGTS
;
A
#
# COMPACT_ATOMS: atom_id res chain seq x y z
N MET A 1 0.57 -10.41 -4.97
CA MET A 1 -0.86 -10.06 -5.11
C MET A 1 -1.16 -9.11 -3.98
N ARG A 2 -1.71 -7.95 -4.27
CA ARG A 2 -2.01 -6.94 -3.26
C ARG A 2 -3.51 -6.75 -3.17
N LYS A 3 -4.03 -6.56 -1.96
CA LYS A 3 -5.43 -6.24 -1.74
C LYS A 3 -5.53 -4.76 -1.42
N ILE A 4 -6.22 -4.02 -2.27
CA ILE A 4 -6.39 -2.57 -2.14
C ILE A 4 -7.87 -2.23 -2.10
N SER A 5 -8.21 -1.09 -1.51
CA SER A 5 -9.58 -0.58 -1.56
C SER A 5 -9.90 -0.10 -2.98
N VAL A 6 -11.17 -0.22 -3.41
CA VAL A 6 -11.59 0.29 -4.74
C VAL A 6 -11.33 1.78 -4.90
N THR A 7 -11.31 2.53 -3.81
CA THR A 7 -10.97 3.97 -3.79
C THR A 7 -9.49 4.25 -4.05
N GLU A 8 -8.61 3.30 -3.77
CA GLU A 8 -7.15 3.39 -3.96
C GLU A 8 -6.72 2.85 -5.32
N ALA A 9 -7.59 2.05 -5.96
CA ALA A 9 -7.35 1.45 -7.26
C ALA A 9 -7.20 2.49 -8.37
N GLN A 10 -6.20 2.31 -9.23
CA GLN A 10 -5.86 3.24 -10.28
C GLN A 10 -6.10 2.65 -11.68
N ALA A 11 -6.36 3.53 -12.64
CA ALA A 11 -6.49 3.13 -14.03
C ALA A 11 -5.12 2.66 -14.54
N GLY A 12 -5.03 1.38 -14.91
CA GLY A 12 -3.76 0.75 -15.28
C GLY A 12 -3.49 -0.54 -14.52
N ASP A 13 -4.04 -0.69 -13.32
CA ASP A 13 -3.84 -1.88 -12.48
C ASP A 13 -4.44 -3.12 -13.14
N VAL A 14 -3.88 -4.29 -12.84
CA VAL A 14 -4.35 -5.57 -13.37
C VAL A 14 -5.04 -6.34 -12.26
N ILE A 15 -6.21 -6.93 -12.49
CA ILE A 15 -6.92 -7.71 -11.48
C ILE A 15 -6.17 -9.02 -11.19
N GLY A 16 -5.84 -9.28 -9.93
CA GLY A 16 -5.15 -10.48 -9.46
C GLY A 16 -6.08 -11.66 -9.18
N GLU A 17 -7.32 -11.41 -8.74
CA GLU A 17 -8.36 -12.41 -8.52
C GLU A 17 -9.69 -12.02 -9.17
N PRO A 18 -10.46 -13.00 -9.69
CA PRO A 18 -11.73 -12.70 -10.34
C PRO A 18 -12.72 -12.07 -9.36
N ILE A 19 -13.27 -10.91 -9.73
CA ILE A 19 -14.29 -10.22 -8.94
C ILE A 19 -15.65 -10.81 -9.29
N THR A 20 -16.36 -11.31 -8.29
CA THR A 20 -17.73 -11.84 -8.41
C THR A 20 -18.74 -10.92 -7.75
N ASN A 21 -19.95 -10.84 -8.30
CA ASN A 21 -21.08 -10.21 -7.62
C ASN A 21 -21.71 -11.14 -6.57
N ASP A 22 -22.70 -10.62 -5.83
CA ASP A 22 -23.47 -11.38 -4.82
C ASP A 22 -24.21 -12.59 -5.40
N GLU A 23 -24.53 -12.56 -6.70
CA GLU A 23 -25.13 -13.69 -7.43
C GLU A 23 -24.10 -14.74 -7.90
N GLY A 24 -22.82 -14.59 -7.53
CA GLY A 24 -21.73 -15.50 -7.90
C GLY A 24 -21.27 -15.39 -9.37
N ARG A 25 -21.71 -14.36 -10.08
CA ARG A 25 -21.30 -14.08 -11.47
C ARG A 25 -19.99 -13.30 -11.48
N VAL A 26 -19.03 -13.77 -12.26
CA VAL A 26 -17.76 -13.06 -12.49
C VAL A 26 -18.04 -11.76 -13.26
N LEU A 27 -17.76 -10.63 -12.61
CA LEU A 27 -17.83 -9.27 -13.17
C LEU A 27 -16.55 -8.91 -13.90
N LEU A 28 -15.41 -9.21 -13.29
CA LEU A 28 -14.09 -9.07 -13.91
C LEU A 28 -13.28 -10.36 -13.75
N PRO A 29 -12.72 -10.89 -14.85
CA PRO A 29 -11.79 -12.00 -14.75
C PRO A 29 -10.42 -11.53 -14.22
N LYS A 30 -9.66 -12.48 -13.67
CA LYS A 30 -8.24 -12.31 -13.41
C LYS A 30 -7.50 -11.87 -14.69
N GLY A 31 -6.53 -10.98 -14.54
CA GLY A 31 -5.74 -10.41 -15.65
C GLY A 31 -6.42 -9.25 -16.36
N ALA A 32 -7.63 -8.86 -15.95
CA ALA A 32 -8.33 -7.71 -16.52
C ALA A 32 -7.67 -6.40 -16.09
N LYS A 33 -7.48 -5.48 -17.04
CA LYS A 33 -6.90 -4.16 -16.76
C LYS A 33 -7.96 -3.16 -16.32
N LEU A 34 -7.75 -2.51 -15.18
CA LEU A 34 -8.58 -1.44 -14.68
C LEU A 34 -8.51 -0.24 -15.62
N SER A 35 -9.68 0.14 -16.11
CA SER A 35 -9.89 1.37 -16.89
C SER A 35 -10.74 2.33 -16.07
N PRO A 36 -10.76 3.64 -16.37
CA PRO A 36 -11.60 4.60 -15.66
C PRO A 36 -13.08 4.18 -15.62
N ALA A 37 -13.58 3.62 -16.73
CA ALA A 37 -14.93 3.10 -16.83
C ALA A 37 -15.18 1.81 -16.01
N VAL A 38 -14.13 1.08 -15.62
CA VAL A 38 -14.21 -0.10 -14.75
C VAL A 38 -14.25 0.33 -13.29
N LEU A 39 -13.41 1.29 -12.89
CA LEU A 39 -13.40 1.86 -11.53
C LEU A 39 -14.77 2.44 -11.15
N SER A 40 -15.40 3.20 -12.05
CA SER A 40 -16.76 3.70 -11.83
C SER A 40 -17.82 2.60 -11.69
N ARG A 41 -17.61 1.44 -12.34
CA ARG A 41 -18.52 0.30 -12.22
C ARG A 41 -18.30 -0.47 -10.93
N LEU A 42 -17.05 -0.64 -10.50
CA LEU A 42 -16.70 -1.30 -9.23
C LEU A 42 -17.35 -0.60 -8.03
N ALA A 43 -17.30 0.73 -8.01
CA ALA A 43 -18.00 1.53 -7.01
C ALA A 43 -19.53 1.30 -7.05
N GLY A 44 -20.11 1.15 -8.24
CA GLY A 44 -21.54 0.88 -8.44
C GLY A 44 -21.97 -0.55 -8.07
N TRP A 45 -21.04 -1.51 -8.03
CA TRP A 45 -21.30 -2.89 -7.63
C TRP A 45 -21.16 -3.12 -6.13
N GLY A 46 -20.75 -2.11 -5.36
CA GLY A 46 -20.54 -2.23 -3.92
C GLY A 46 -19.31 -3.07 -3.55
N VAL A 47 -18.34 -3.18 -4.47
CA VAL A 47 -17.07 -3.86 -4.19
C VAL A 47 -16.21 -2.91 -3.36
N GLU A 48 -15.87 -3.30 -2.13
CA GLU A 48 -15.07 -2.46 -1.22
C GLU A 48 -13.56 -2.64 -1.46
N SER A 49 -13.14 -3.88 -1.76
CA SER A 49 -11.73 -4.24 -1.94
C SER A 49 -11.53 -5.16 -3.14
N ILE A 50 -10.40 -5.01 -3.82
CA ILE A 50 -10.02 -5.80 -4.99
C ILE A 50 -8.58 -6.27 -4.85
N GLU A 51 -8.29 -7.43 -5.43
CA GLU A 51 -6.91 -7.88 -5.57
C GLU A 51 -6.36 -7.44 -6.93
N VAL A 52 -5.17 -6.84 -6.92
CA VAL A 52 -4.45 -6.45 -8.14
C VAL A 52 -3.07 -7.12 -8.25
N GLU A 53 -2.69 -7.43 -9.48
CA GLU A 53 -1.38 -7.86 -9.94
C GLU A 53 -0.49 -6.62 -10.10
N GLY A 54 0.41 -6.43 -9.13
CA GLY A 54 1.45 -5.41 -9.18
C GLY A 54 2.23 -5.38 -7.87
N GLU A 55 3.50 -4.99 -7.96
CA GLU A 55 4.34 -4.64 -6.81
C GLU A 55 3.96 -3.23 -6.37
N ASP A 56 3.53 -3.07 -5.13
CA ASP A 56 3.16 -1.79 -4.57
C ASP A 56 4.32 -0.79 -4.61
N PRO A 57 4.14 0.41 -5.19
CA PRO A 57 5.01 1.52 -4.85
C PRO A 57 4.72 2.07 -3.44
N ASP A 58 3.67 1.58 -2.75
CA ASP A 58 3.15 2.09 -1.47
C ASP A 58 2.92 0.98 -0.41
N ALA A 59 3.50 -0.22 -0.57
CA ALA A 59 3.53 -1.29 0.46
C ALA A 59 4.92 -1.39 1.10
N ALA A 60 5.52 -0.24 1.32
CA ALA A 60 6.09 0.05 2.62
C ALA A 60 4.94 0.76 3.36
N GLU A 61 4.36 0.32 4.46
CA GLU A 61 4.78 -0.60 5.49
C GLU A 61 3.52 -1.16 6.15
N ASP A 62 3.39 -2.48 6.26
CA ASP A 62 2.98 -3.04 7.54
C ASP A 62 3.62 -4.42 7.69
N GLU A 63 4.13 -4.64 8.89
CA GLU A 63 4.70 -5.89 9.40
C GLU A 63 6.22 -6.13 9.17
N SER A 64 6.99 -5.69 10.18
CA SER A 64 8.31 -6.16 10.68
C SER A 64 9.43 -5.09 10.70
N PRO A 65 10.43 -5.20 11.62
CA PRO A 65 10.96 -4.09 12.44
C PRO A 65 11.83 -3.10 11.65
N ALA A 66 11.20 -2.23 10.88
CA ALA A 66 11.84 -1.21 10.06
C ALA A 66 12.28 0.04 10.84
N GLY A 67 12.04 0.09 12.15
CA GLY A 67 12.23 1.32 12.95
C GLY A 67 13.68 1.82 13.02
N GLU A 68 14.69 0.97 12.85
CA GLU A 68 16.10 1.41 12.85
C GLU A 68 16.66 1.65 11.45
N VAL A 69 16.28 0.84 10.47
CA VAL A 69 16.85 0.91 9.10
C VAL A 69 16.23 2.06 8.31
N ASP A 70 14.94 2.36 8.52
CA ASP A 70 14.26 3.49 7.88
C ASP A 70 14.74 4.83 8.42
N LEU A 71 14.98 4.94 9.73
CA LEU A 71 15.56 6.16 10.32
C LEU A 71 16.98 6.42 9.82
N ASP A 72 17.78 5.38 9.56
CA ASP A 72 19.13 5.58 9.04
C ASP A 72 19.11 6.16 7.62
N HIS A 73 18.23 5.63 6.77
CA HIS A 73 18.03 6.11 5.41
C HIS A 73 17.46 7.53 5.36
N ARG A 74 16.47 7.84 6.20
CA ARG A 74 15.79 9.16 6.22
C ARG A 74 16.64 10.29 6.81
N PHE A 75 17.57 9.95 7.69
CA PHE A 75 18.45 10.94 8.33
C PHE A 75 19.89 10.90 7.77
N GLY A 76 20.16 10.07 6.78
CA GLY A 76 21.50 9.94 6.17
C GLY A 76 21.95 11.19 5.39
N GLU A 77 21.03 12.04 4.94
CA GLU A 77 21.38 13.32 4.32
C GLU A 77 21.82 14.41 5.32
N TRP A 78 21.63 14.17 6.63
CA TRP A 78 21.81 15.16 7.69
C TRP A 78 22.83 14.72 8.75
N GLU A 79 23.81 13.88 8.37
CA GLU A 79 24.85 13.38 9.28
C GLU A 79 25.72 14.50 9.89
N ASP A 80 25.88 15.63 9.21
CA ASP A 80 26.61 16.81 9.69
C ASP A 80 25.77 17.80 10.52
N ASP A 81 24.45 17.57 10.67
CA ASP A 81 23.57 18.43 11.47
C ASP A 81 23.33 17.84 12.87
N GLU A 82 23.93 18.48 13.88
CA GLU A 82 23.87 18.03 15.29
C GLU A 82 22.44 17.96 15.85
N LEU A 83 21.55 18.86 15.43
CA LEU A 83 20.15 18.88 15.88
C LEU A 83 19.39 17.71 15.27
N MET A 84 19.63 17.44 14.00
CA MET A 84 18.96 16.39 13.27
C MET A 84 19.37 14.99 13.76
N MET A 85 20.65 14.83 14.11
CA MET A 85 21.17 13.62 14.75
C MET A 85 20.60 13.42 16.17
N ALA A 86 20.30 14.50 16.90
CA ALA A 86 19.60 14.40 18.19
C ALA A 86 18.15 13.93 18.02
N ILE A 87 17.43 14.41 17.00
CA ILE A 87 16.06 13.98 16.68
C ILE A 87 16.03 12.50 16.28
N LYS A 88 16.98 12.04 15.45
CA LYS A 88 17.12 10.63 15.07
C LYS A 88 17.25 9.71 16.30
N GLN A 89 18.07 10.10 17.28
CA GLN A 89 18.24 9.33 18.52
C GLN A 89 16.97 9.27 19.37
N ILE A 90 16.21 10.37 19.45
CA ILE A 90 14.92 10.40 20.17
C ILE A 90 13.90 9.49 19.49
N ALA A 91 13.80 9.56 18.16
CA ALA A 91 12.92 8.69 17.37
C ALA A 91 13.27 7.20 17.56
N ARG A 92 14.57 6.85 17.49
CA ARG A 92 15.05 5.48 17.73
C ARG A 92 14.68 4.97 19.12
N ARG A 93 14.83 5.82 20.16
CA ARG A 93 14.44 5.46 21.53
C ARG A 93 12.93 5.18 21.63
N HIS A 94 12.11 6.01 21.01
CA HIS A 94 10.65 5.87 21.06
C HIS A 94 10.17 4.56 20.41
N LEU A 95 10.77 4.19 19.28
CA LEU A 95 10.48 2.94 18.57
C LEU A 95 10.90 1.69 19.37
N SER A 96 11.99 1.79 20.15
CA SER A 96 12.46 0.67 21.01
C SER A 96 11.67 0.48 22.32
N GLY A 97 10.82 1.45 22.70
CA GLY A 97 10.21 1.54 24.04
C GLY A 97 8.73 1.15 24.14
N THR A 98 8.06 0.88 23.02
CA THR A 98 6.69 0.35 23.00
C THR A 98 6.76 -1.17 22.84
N SER A 99 6.70 -1.90 23.96
CA SER A 99 6.41 -3.34 24.05
C SER A 99 5.52 -3.60 25.26
#